data_AF-A0A958QUK2-F1
#
_entry.id   AF-A0A958QUK2-F1
#
_cell.length_a   1.000
_cell.length_b   1.000
_cell.length_c   1.000
_cell.angle_alpha   90.00
_cell.angle_beta   90.00
_cell.angle_gamma   90.00
#
_symmetry.space_group_name_H-M   'P 1'
#
loop_
_entity.id
_entity.type
_entity.pdbx_description
1 polymer ?
#
loop_
_entity_poly.entity_id
_entity_poly.type
_entity_poly.pdbx_seq_one_letter_code
_entity_poly.pdbx_strand_id
1 'polypeptide(L)'
;NTHVFFVGLNGFSEEVRPDEPAFVNLYSEIVQTPFFIKPAQKLRDQGIVWKIDRNISLVDVGATLYDLFHYSPDSPKNRDLEVSSLKSVLDKPEVVWNTNRFILIETAFPQWRASGGSRFSVRSGYYSMIYDKKIKLYNTLIDRSELSPIPHKDKLWRSIFSPMHKYMMNNGLNQWEGLNSNLLERVNIAKKIWNQQNKDFADLFNDLNLTLAKFKKDSELMGWKAQVALENQQWKKLLSAAKSAKNKYWLYLAKKKLGQPIKIPARDCIQFFTKIAKDYNNLKECNDDLFSSLMLWRIQDKGLRKELFFDKFIREYYNFLLEKKLRLKNMQNGLIWDVALEESFGPSITEIYLNLTKNKKLKERVDKRILKLQ
;
A
#
# COMPACT_ATOMS: atom_id res chain seq x y z
N ASN A 1 -14.54 36.14 -11.96
CA ASN A 1 -13.65 35.55 -12.99
C ASN A 1 -12.82 34.46 -12.33
N THR A 2 -13.21 33.19 -12.48
CA THR A 2 -12.58 32.05 -11.79
C THR A 2 -12.14 31.01 -12.80
N HIS A 3 -10.87 30.61 -12.76
CA HIS A 3 -10.37 29.45 -13.50
C HIS A 3 -10.56 28.19 -12.63
N VAL A 4 -11.03 27.09 -13.22
CA VAL A 4 -11.18 25.81 -12.53
C VAL A 4 -10.27 24.79 -13.21
N PHE A 5 -9.35 24.21 -12.45
CA PHE A 5 -8.47 23.13 -12.89
C PHE A 5 -8.91 21.86 -12.19
N PHE A 6 -9.27 20.84 -12.96
CA PHE A 6 -9.54 19.50 -12.48
C PHE A 6 -8.41 18.59 -12.93
N VAL A 7 -7.69 18.00 -11.98
CA VAL A 7 -6.46 17.26 -12.25
C VAL A 7 -6.48 15.95 -11.47
N GLY A 8 -6.26 14.84 -12.16
CA GLY A 8 -5.94 13.56 -11.53
C GLY A 8 -4.45 13.47 -11.17
N LEU A 9 -4.13 12.97 -9.98
CA LEU A 9 -2.74 12.82 -9.52
C LEU A 9 -2.12 11.50 -9.96
N ASN A 10 -2.88 10.41 -9.86
CA ASN A 10 -2.52 9.08 -10.35
C ASN A 10 -3.79 8.34 -10.77
N GLY A 11 -3.64 7.40 -11.70
CA GLY A 11 -4.67 6.45 -12.10
C GLY A 11 -4.78 5.27 -11.13
N PHE A 12 -5.81 4.45 -11.36
CA PHE A 12 -6.01 3.18 -10.68
C PHE A 12 -6.48 2.16 -11.72
N SER A 13 -5.90 0.96 -11.70
CA SER A 13 -6.31 -0.15 -12.54
C SER A 13 -6.69 -1.35 -11.68
N GLU A 14 -7.88 -1.90 -11.92
CA GLU A 14 -8.30 -3.19 -11.38
C GLU A 14 -7.58 -4.36 -12.07
N GLU A 15 -7.22 -4.16 -13.34
CA GLU A 15 -6.39 -5.08 -14.13
C GLU A 15 -4.91 -4.87 -13.76
N VAL A 16 -4.52 -5.49 -12.65
CA VAL A 16 -3.13 -5.48 -12.20
C VAL A 16 -2.30 -6.37 -13.12
N ARG A 17 -1.31 -5.79 -13.81
CA ARG A 17 -0.28 -6.61 -14.48
C ARG A 17 0.40 -7.46 -13.41
N PRO A 18 0.52 -8.80 -13.58
CA PRO A 18 0.94 -9.71 -12.52
C PRO A 18 2.25 -9.33 -11.81
N ASP A 19 3.18 -8.74 -12.56
CA ASP A 19 4.51 -8.37 -12.10
C ASP A 19 4.70 -6.86 -11.90
N GLU A 20 3.63 -6.06 -11.98
CA GLU A 20 3.69 -4.59 -11.82
C GLU A 20 2.73 -4.13 -10.71
N PRO A 21 3.15 -4.19 -9.44
CA PRO A 21 2.41 -3.57 -8.36
C PRO A 21 2.15 -2.08 -8.63
N ALA A 22 0.99 -1.57 -8.20
CA ALA A 22 0.57 -0.19 -8.45
C ALA A 22 1.63 0.85 -8.05
N PHE A 23 2.31 0.66 -6.92
CA PHE A 23 3.32 1.59 -6.40
C PHE A 23 4.60 1.72 -7.27
N VAL A 24 4.86 0.77 -8.17
CA VAL A 24 5.98 0.84 -9.14
C VAL A 24 5.51 0.95 -10.58
N ASN A 25 4.21 0.87 -10.85
CA ASN A 25 3.68 0.83 -12.20
C ASN A 25 3.79 2.22 -12.85
N LEU A 26 4.56 2.29 -13.94
CA LEU A 26 4.80 3.51 -14.72
C LEU A 26 4.14 3.48 -16.11
N TYR A 27 3.21 2.56 -16.32
CA TYR A 27 2.44 2.45 -17.56
C TYR A 27 1.25 3.40 -17.54
N SER A 28 0.68 3.63 -18.72
CA SER A 28 -0.34 4.63 -19.00
C SER A 28 -1.59 4.46 -18.12
N GLU A 29 -1.95 3.23 -17.73
CA GLU A 29 -3.09 3.00 -16.83
C GLU A 29 -2.96 3.66 -15.44
N ILE A 30 -1.73 3.94 -14.99
CA ILE A 30 -1.45 4.65 -13.73
C ILE A 30 -1.00 6.09 -13.97
N VAL A 31 -0.18 6.34 -14.99
CA VAL A 31 0.51 7.64 -15.13
C VAL A 31 -0.25 8.64 -16.01
N GLN A 32 -1.19 8.16 -16.84
CA GLN A 32 -2.04 9.02 -17.65
C GLN A 32 -3.32 9.35 -16.88
N THR A 33 -3.46 10.62 -16.48
CA THR A 33 -4.58 11.06 -15.63
C THR A 33 -5.52 12.03 -16.37
N PRO A 34 -6.80 12.10 -15.97
CA PRO A 34 -7.72 13.08 -16.52
C PRO A 34 -7.29 14.50 -16.13
N PHE A 35 -7.33 15.41 -17.10
CA PHE A 35 -7.04 16.82 -16.90
C PHE A 35 -8.02 17.69 -17.68
N PHE A 36 -8.67 18.61 -16.96
CA PHE A 36 -9.62 19.55 -17.54
C PHE A 36 -9.36 20.94 -16.98
N ILE A 37 -9.43 21.94 -17.85
CA ILE A 37 -9.37 23.34 -17.45
C ILE A 37 -10.63 24.03 -17.96
N LYS A 38 -11.35 24.68 -17.06
CA LYS A 38 -12.40 25.65 -17.39
C LYS A 38 -11.84 27.05 -17.12
N PRO A 39 -11.39 27.78 -18.15
CA PRO A 39 -10.85 29.11 -17.94
C PRO A 39 -11.93 30.11 -17.52
N ALA A 40 -11.53 31.21 -16.88
CA ALA A 40 -12.44 32.32 -16.61
C ALA A 40 -12.86 32.98 -17.94
N GLN A 41 -14.13 32.84 -18.30
CA GLN A 41 -14.66 33.33 -19.58
C GLN A 41 -15.70 34.43 -19.37
N LYS A 42 -15.83 35.33 -20.35
CA LYS A 42 -16.95 36.27 -20.42
C LYS A 42 -18.21 35.53 -20.89
N LEU A 43 -19.39 36.08 -20.61
CA LEU A 43 -20.69 35.46 -21.01
C LEU A 43 -20.77 35.08 -22.50
N ARG A 44 -20.15 35.88 -23.37
CA ARG A 44 -20.11 35.63 -24.83
C ARG A 44 -19.20 34.47 -25.27
N ASP A 45 -18.28 34.05 -24.43
CA ASP A 45 -17.32 32.97 -24.72
C ASP A 45 -17.80 31.61 -24.14
N GLN A 46 -19.01 31.58 -23.57
CA GLN A 46 -19.63 30.35 -23.06
C GLN A 46 -19.91 29.37 -24.20
N GLY A 47 -19.46 28.12 -24.06
CA GLY A 47 -19.67 27.05 -25.05
C GLY A 47 -18.43 26.71 -25.89
N ILE A 48 -17.33 27.44 -25.72
CA ILE A 48 -16.05 27.11 -26.34
C ILE A 48 -15.44 25.88 -25.65
N VAL A 49 -15.36 24.77 -26.40
CA VAL A 49 -14.74 23.51 -25.97
C VAL A 49 -13.80 23.05 -27.07
N TRP A 50 -12.50 22.93 -26.76
CA TRP A 50 -11.55 22.25 -27.64
C TRP A 50 -10.74 21.21 -26.86
N LYS A 51 -10.30 20.20 -27.59
CA LYS A 51 -9.44 19.12 -27.07
C LYS A 51 -8.01 19.36 -27.52
N ILE A 52 -7.08 19.35 -26.58
CA ILE A 52 -5.65 19.41 -26.87
C ILE A 52 -5.08 17.98 -26.77
N ASP A 53 -4.57 17.45 -27.89
CA ASP A 53 -3.97 16.11 -27.95
C ASP A 53 -2.44 16.21 -28.01
N ARG A 54 -1.87 16.67 -26.89
CA ARG A 54 -0.43 16.86 -26.71
C ARG A 54 -0.02 16.45 -25.31
N ASN A 55 1.18 15.89 -25.20
CA ASN A 55 1.75 15.46 -23.93
C ASN A 55 1.96 16.68 -23.02
N ILE A 56 1.35 16.63 -21.84
CA ILE A 56 1.49 17.60 -20.76
C ILE A 56 1.86 16.84 -19.47
N SER A 57 2.42 17.57 -18.52
CA SER A 57 2.81 17.08 -17.19
C SER A 57 2.22 18.00 -16.12
N LEU A 58 2.18 17.53 -14.88
CA LEU A 58 1.72 18.34 -13.75
C LEU A 58 2.60 19.59 -13.51
N VAL A 59 3.86 19.56 -13.93
CA VAL A 59 4.78 20.70 -13.82
C VAL A 59 4.33 21.86 -14.72
N ASP A 60 3.72 21.56 -15.87
CA ASP A 60 3.16 22.58 -16.77
C ASP A 60 1.96 23.29 -16.15
N VAL A 61 1.16 22.57 -15.36
CA VAL A 61 0.04 23.16 -14.61
C VAL A 61 0.60 24.18 -13.61
N GLY A 62 1.66 23.81 -12.88
CA GLY A 62 2.37 24.74 -11.99
C GLY A 62 2.89 25.98 -12.71
N ALA A 63 3.55 25.81 -13.87
CA ALA A 63 4.00 26.92 -14.69
C ALA A 63 2.85 27.82 -15.19
N THR A 64 1.73 27.20 -15.56
CA THR A 64 0.52 27.91 -15.99
C THR A 64 -0.04 28.77 -14.86
N LEU A 65 -0.06 28.27 -13.63
CA LEU A 65 -0.52 29.03 -12.48
C LEU A 65 0.37 30.26 -12.23
N TYR A 66 1.69 30.10 -12.26
CA TYR A 66 2.62 31.22 -12.15
C TYR A 66 2.37 32.30 -13.23
N ASP A 67 2.19 31.89 -14.48
CA ASP A 67 1.89 32.80 -15.60
C ASP A 67 0.52 33.49 -15.49
N LEU A 68 -0.47 32.85 -14.87
CA LEU A 68 -1.79 33.43 -14.62
C LEU A 68 -1.74 34.46 -13.49
N PHE A 69 -0.89 34.26 -12.48
CA PHE A 69 -0.68 35.22 -11.39
C PHE A 69 0.37 36.29 -11.70
N HIS A 70 0.89 36.33 -12.92
CA HIS A 70 1.96 37.25 -13.34
C HIS A 70 3.21 37.15 -12.45
N TYR A 71 3.47 35.95 -11.94
CA TYR A 71 4.64 35.66 -11.12
C TYR A 71 5.68 34.95 -11.99
N SER A 72 6.88 35.49 -12.05
CA SER A 72 8.02 34.81 -12.66
C SER A 72 8.85 34.21 -11.52
N PRO A 73 8.74 32.91 -11.23
CA PRO A 73 9.62 32.30 -10.24
C PRO A 73 11.06 32.46 -10.71
N ASP A 74 11.99 32.72 -9.79
CA ASP A 74 13.42 32.63 -10.07
C ASP A 74 13.66 31.25 -10.69
N SER A 75 13.97 31.23 -11.99
CA SER A 75 14.12 29.99 -12.71
C SER A 75 15.27 29.23 -12.07
N PRO A 76 15.06 28.00 -11.56
CA PRO A 76 16.16 27.13 -11.19
C PRO A 76 17.14 27.09 -12.37
N LYS A 77 18.38 27.50 -12.13
CA LYS A 77 19.40 27.69 -13.18
C LYS A 77 19.76 26.38 -13.92
N ASN A 78 19.26 25.23 -13.45
CA ASN A 78 19.34 23.92 -14.08
C ASN A 78 17.92 23.36 -14.26
N ARG A 79 17.26 23.63 -15.39
CA ARG A 79 16.07 22.85 -15.79
C ARG A 79 16.43 21.97 -16.97
N ASP A 80 16.82 20.73 -16.67
CA ASP A 80 16.94 19.67 -17.67
C ASP A 80 15.57 19.14 -18.13
N LEU A 81 14.48 19.59 -17.48
CA LEU A 81 13.09 19.27 -17.83
C LEU A 81 12.46 20.42 -18.62
N GLU A 82 11.92 20.11 -19.79
CA GLU A 82 11.13 21.06 -20.58
C GLU A 82 9.79 21.32 -19.87
N VAL A 83 9.59 22.57 -19.44
CA VAL A 83 8.36 23.02 -18.77
C VAL A 83 7.72 24.09 -19.64
N SER A 84 6.43 23.96 -19.89
CA SER A 84 5.69 24.89 -20.75
C SER A 84 4.41 25.35 -20.07
N SER A 85 4.12 26.64 -20.12
CA SER A 85 2.84 27.17 -19.68
C SER A 85 1.74 26.80 -20.66
N LEU A 86 0.60 26.36 -20.13
CA LEU A 86 -0.60 26.03 -20.89
C LEU A 86 -1.49 27.26 -21.12
N LYS A 87 -1.06 28.45 -20.71
CA LYS A 87 -1.86 29.69 -20.83
C LYS A 87 -2.30 29.97 -22.28
N SER A 88 -1.43 29.72 -23.26
CA SER A 88 -1.75 29.93 -24.68
C SER A 88 -2.97 29.12 -25.12
N VAL A 89 -3.11 27.89 -24.60
CA VAL A 89 -4.20 26.99 -24.96
C VAL A 89 -5.52 27.28 -24.24
N LEU A 90 -5.53 28.23 -23.30
CA LEU A 90 -6.75 28.68 -22.61
C LEU A 90 -7.54 29.68 -23.44
N ASP A 91 -6.83 30.51 -24.21
CA ASP A 91 -7.43 31.57 -25.02
C ASP A 91 -7.67 31.13 -26.46
N LYS A 92 -6.81 30.25 -27.00
CA LYS A 92 -6.88 29.73 -28.38
C LYS A 92 -6.48 28.26 -28.42
N PRO A 93 -6.97 27.44 -29.37
CA PRO A 93 -6.55 26.03 -29.50
C PRO A 93 -5.15 25.86 -30.12
N GLU A 94 -4.19 26.76 -29.81
CA GLU A 94 -2.84 26.78 -30.38
C GLU A 94 -1.82 26.29 -29.37
N VAL A 95 -1.20 25.15 -29.69
CA VAL A 95 -0.15 24.54 -28.87
C VAL A 95 1.21 25.10 -29.27
N VAL A 96 1.96 25.63 -28.31
CA VAL A 96 3.29 26.24 -28.52
C VAL A 96 4.45 25.33 -28.12
N TRP A 97 4.21 24.27 -27.36
CA TRP A 97 5.27 23.37 -26.88
C TRP A 97 5.57 22.24 -27.85
N ASN A 98 6.78 21.69 -27.75
CA ASN A 98 7.24 20.66 -28.67
C ASN A 98 6.47 19.35 -28.48
N THR A 99 6.00 18.77 -29.58
CA THR A 99 5.27 17.49 -29.58
C THR A 99 6.16 16.32 -29.10
N ASN A 100 7.46 16.40 -29.38
CA ASN A 100 8.44 15.37 -29.07
C ASN A 100 9.25 15.69 -27.81
N ARG A 101 8.79 16.63 -26.97
CA ARG A 101 9.44 16.89 -25.69
C ARG A 101 9.45 15.65 -24.80
N PHE A 102 10.45 15.55 -23.95
CA PHE A 102 10.56 14.47 -22.97
C PHE A 102 9.75 14.81 -21.72
N ILE A 103 8.86 13.90 -21.34
CA ILE A 103 8.19 13.92 -20.05
C ILE A 103 8.77 12.79 -19.21
N LEU A 104 9.52 13.16 -18.18
CA LEU A 104 10.02 12.23 -17.17
C LEU A 104 8.88 11.85 -16.23
N ILE A 105 8.76 10.56 -15.94
CA ILE A 105 7.81 9.99 -14.99
C ILE A 105 8.61 9.12 -14.03
N GLU A 106 8.35 9.25 -12.73
CA GLU A 106 9.14 8.63 -11.67
C GLU A 106 8.25 7.99 -10.60
N THR A 107 8.73 6.90 -10.04
CA THR A 107 8.33 6.45 -8.70
C THR A 107 9.57 6.17 -7.85
N ALA A 108 9.71 6.94 -6.76
CA ALA A 108 10.73 6.75 -5.73
C ALA A 108 10.25 5.87 -4.57
N PHE A 109 9.04 5.31 -4.65
CA PHE A 109 8.47 4.51 -3.57
C PHE A 109 9.38 3.34 -3.15
N PRO A 110 10.00 2.58 -4.06
CA PRO A 110 10.90 1.49 -3.65
C PRO A 110 12.12 1.99 -2.87
N GLN A 111 12.69 3.13 -3.28
CA GLN A 111 13.84 3.76 -2.62
C GLN A 111 13.46 4.24 -1.22
N TRP A 112 12.33 4.92 -1.09
CA TRP A 112 11.82 5.37 0.19
C TRP A 112 11.60 4.23 1.18
N ARG A 113 11.14 3.06 0.68
CA ARG A 113 10.93 1.85 1.49
C ARG A 113 12.17 0.97 1.63
N ALA A 114 13.36 1.43 1.19
CA ALA A 114 14.59 0.64 1.17
C ALA A 114 14.43 -0.75 0.53
N SER A 115 13.57 -0.84 -0.50
CA SER A 115 13.17 -2.11 -1.15
C SER A 115 13.68 -2.24 -2.60
N GLY A 116 14.32 -1.19 -3.11
CA GLY A 116 14.90 -1.07 -4.46
C GLY A 116 15.29 0.38 -4.76
N GLY A 117 15.78 0.67 -5.96
CA GLY A 117 16.00 2.06 -6.42
C GLY A 117 14.71 2.71 -6.94
N SER A 118 14.75 4.03 -7.20
CA SER A 118 13.70 4.69 -7.98
C SER A 118 13.58 4.06 -9.35
N ARG A 119 12.36 4.03 -9.88
CA ARG A 119 12.07 3.58 -11.24
C ARG A 119 11.64 4.78 -12.07
N PHE A 120 12.08 4.79 -13.33
CA PHE A 120 11.87 5.90 -14.25
C PHE A 120 11.24 5.41 -15.55
N SER A 121 10.41 6.26 -16.14
CA SER A 121 10.01 6.15 -17.54
C SER A 121 10.05 7.53 -18.20
N VAL A 122 10.18 7.55 -19.52
CA VAL A 122 10.12 8.78 -20.31
C VAL A 122 9.16 8.63 -21.46
N ARG A 123 8.33 9.65 -21.67
CA ARG A 123 7.42 9.75 -22.80
C ARG A 123 7.89 10.84 -23.77
N SER A 124 7.81 10.57 -25.07
CA SER A 124 8.02 11.57 -26.13
C SER A 124 7.12 11.22 -27.32
N GLY A 125 6.29 12.17 -27.73
CA GLY A 125 5.23 11.92 -28.72
C GLY A 125 4.35 10.73 -28.33
N TYR A 126 4.29 9.74 -29.22
CA TYR A 126 3.54 8.50 -29.01
C TYR A 126 4.34 7.38 -28.36
N TYR A 127 5.60 7.62 -27.99
CA TYR A 127 6.49 6.59 -27.47
C TYR A 127 6.69 6.72 -25.97
N SER A 128 6.71 5.57 -25.30
CA SER A 128 6.90 5.43 -23.85
C SER A 128 8.04 4.44 -23.60
N MET A 129 9.08 4.85 -22.89
CA MET A 129 10.22 4.00 -22.52
C MET A 129 10.23 3.77 -21.02
N ILE A 130 10.11 2.51 -20.60
CA ILE A 130 10.33 2.08 -19.21
C ILE A 130 11.81 1.74 -19.04
N TYR A 131 12.49 2.46 -18.15
CA TYR A 131 13.95 2.42 -18.02
C TYR A 131 14.41 1.38 -16.99
N ASP A 132 14.00 0.14 -17.21
CA ASP A 132 14.42 -1.02 -16.42
C ASP A 132 15.72 -1.62 -16.99
N LYS A 133 16.37 -2.52 -16.24
CA LYS A 133 17.52 -3.32 -16.75
C LYS A 133 17.22 -4.00 -18.09
N LYS A 134 15.98 -4.47 -18.27
CA LYS A 134 15.44 -4.86 -19.57
C LYS A 134 14.53 -3.73 -20.06
N ILE A 135 15.10 -2.79 -20.79
CA ILE A 135 14.40 -1.62 -21.30
C ILE A 135 13.26 -2.05 -22.21
N LYS A 136 12.09 -1.43 -22.00
CA LYS A 136 10.90 -1.64 -22.81
C LYS A 136 10.51 -0.31 -23.45
N LEU A 137 10.23 -0.30 -24.75
CA LEU A 137 9.68 0.86 -25.47
C LEU A 137 8.36 0.42 -26.08
N TYR A 138 7.38 1.29 -25.96
CA TYR A 138 6.04 1.07 -26.48
C TYR A 138 5.67 2.17 -27.45
N ASN A 139 4.86 1.82 -28.45
CA ASN A 139 4.18 2.80 -29.28
C ASN A 139 2.72 2.89 -28.82
N THR A 140 2.45 3.87 -27.96
CA THR A 140 1.14 4.07 -27.33
C THR A 140 0.04 4.51 -28.30
N LEU A 141 0.38 4.89 -29.54
CA LEU A 141 -0.63 5.21 -30.57
C LEU A 141 -1.34 3.94 -31.06
N ILE A 142 -0.56 2.88 -31.31
CA ILE A 142 -1.07 1.60 -31.85
C ILE A 142 -1.27 0.54 -30.75
N ASP A 143 -0.55 0.66 -29.64
CA ASP A 143 -0.64 -0.21 -28.46
C ASP A 143 -0.91 0.63 -27.21
N ARG A 144 -2.17 1.05 -27.06
CA ARG A 144 -2.61 1.90 -25.94
C ARG A 144 -2.47 1.23 -24.58
N SER A 145 -2.50 -0.10 -24.56
CA SER A 145 -2.38 -0.92 -23.35
C SER A 145 -0.92 -1.32 -23.06
N GLU A 146 0.04 -0.87 -23.86
CA GLU A 146 1.48 -1.13 -23.64
C GLU A 146 1.77 -2.62 -23.33
N LEU A 147 1.17 -3.51 -24.13
CA LEU A 147 1.31 -4.97 -23.97
C LEU A 147 2.51 -5.51 -24.73
N SER A 148 2.85 -4.90 -25.87
CA SER A 148 3.83 -5.42 -26.82
C SER A 148 4.99 -4.42 -27.00
N PRO A 149 6.11 -4.59 -26.28
CA PRO A 149 7.25 -3.72 -26.46
C PRO A 149 7.83 -3.90 -27.87
N ILE A 150 8.27 -2.80 -28.48
CA ILE A 150 8.94 -2.82 -29.78
C ILE A 150 10.20 -3.70 -29.67
N PRO A 151 10.40 -4.69 -30.56
CA PRO A 151 11.58 -5.55 -30.49
C PRO A 151 12.87 -4.77 -30.72
N HIS A 152 13.94 -5.09 -29.98
CA HIS A 152 15.25 -4.44 -30.16
C HIS A 152 15.85 -4.57 -31.57
N LYS A 153 15.41 -5.57 -32.34
CA LYS A 153 15.83 -5.80 -33.73
C LYS A 153 15.09 -4.90 -34.73
N ASP A 154 14.02 -4.23 -34.31
CA ASP A 154 13.28 -3.30 -35.16
C ASP A 154 14.15 -2.09 -35.53
N LYS A 155 14.06 -1.64 -36.78
CA LYS A 155 14.82 -0.48 -37.27
C LYS A 155 14.44 0.81 -36.52
N LEU A 156 13.17 0.96 -36.15
CA LEU A 156 12.65 2.11 -35.42
C LEU A 156 13.14 2.15 -33.96
N TRP A 157 13.50 0.99 -33.41
CA TRP A 157 13.94 0.91 -32.01
C TRP A 157 15.08 1.90 -31.73
N ARG A 158 16.13 1.87 -32.55
CA ARG A 158 17.33 2.68 -32.31
C ARG A 158 17.09 4.18 -32.44
N SER A 159 16.26 4.61 -33.39
CA SER A 159 16.00 6.04 -33.63
C SER A 159 15.22 6.67 -32.49
N ILE A 160 14.34 5.91 -31.81
CA ILE A 160 13.55 6.39 -30.67
C ILE A 160 14.32 6.19 -29.36
N PHE A 161 14.94 5.02 -29.19
CA PHE A 161 15.67 4.65 -27.98
C PHE A 161 16.85 5.59 -27.70
N SER A 162 17.69 5.87 -28.71
CA SER A 162 18.93 6.63 -28.52
C SER A 162 18.73 8.02 -27.88
N PRO A 163 17.82 8.88 -28.38
CA PRO A 163 17.61 10.19 -27.78
C PRO A 163 17.00 10.09 -26.37
N MET A 164 16.07 9.16 -26.13
CA MET A 164 15.48 8.93 -24.81
C MET A 164 16.49 8.41 -23.79
N HIS A 165 17.34 7.45 -24.19
CA HIS A 165 18.39 6.91 -23.33
C HIS A 165 19.46 7.95 -23.00
N LYS A 166 19.88 8.74 -24.00
CA LYS A 166 20.80 9.86 -23.79
C LYS A 166 20.22 10.87 -22.80
N TYR A 167 18.93 11.18 -22.93
CA TYR A 167 18.22 12.03 -21.97
C TYR A 167 18.29 11.46 -20.55
N MET A 168 17.99 10.17 -20.34
CA MET A 168 18.10 9.54 -19.01
C MET A 168 19.54 9.60 -18.45
N MET A 169 20.54 9.28 -19.27
CA MET A 169 21.95 9.27 -18.88
C MET A 169 22.47 10.66 -18.50
N ASN A 170 22.11 11.68 -19.28
CA ASN A 170 22.51 13.06 -19.02
C ASN A 170 21.95 13.59 -17.69
N ASN A 171 20.77 13.08 -17.27
CA ASN A 171 20.15 13.40 -15.99
C ASN A 171 20.64 12.52 -14.83
N GLY A 172 21.66 11.67 -15.05
CA GLY A 172 22.22 10.79 -14.00
C GLY A 172 21.25 9.69 -13.54
N LEU A 173 20.24 9.35 -14.35
CA LEU A 173 19.25 8.35 -14.00
C LEU A 173 19.76 6.94 -14.30
N ASN A 174 19.63 6.05 -13.32
CA ASN A 174 20.05 4.66 -13.44
C ASN A 174 18.89 3.76 -13.87
N GLN A 175 19.22 2.66 -14.55
CA GLN A 175 18.25 1.64 -14.88
C GLN A 175 17.72 0.97 -13.62
N TRP A 176 16.41 0.71 -13.59
CA TRP A 176 15.82 0.04 -12.45
C TRP A 176 16.16 -1.45 -12.43
N GLU A 177 16.70 -1.91 -11.30
CA GLU A 177 17.10 -3.31 -11.10
C GLU A 177 15.94 -4.23 -10.70
N GLY A 178 14.78 -3.64 -10.37
CA GLY A 178 13.60 -4.34 -9.86
C GLY A 178 13.43 -4.19 -8.34
N LEU A 179 12.35 -4.77 -7.83
CA LEU A 179 12.10 -4.88 -6.39
C LEU A 179 12.91 -6.04 -5.80
N ASN A 180 13.20 -5.95 -4.50
CA ASN A 180 13.52 -7.14 -3.73
C ASN A 180 12.42 -8.20 -3.91
N SER A 181 12.78 -9.39 -4.41
CA SER A 181 11.84 -10.46 -4.75
C SER A 181 10.90 -10.85 -3.60
N ASN A 182 11.35 -10.67 -2.35
CA ASN A 182 10.53 -10.90 -1.17
C ASN A 182 9.30 -9.97 -1.11
N LEU A 183 9.46 -8.68 -1.42
CA LEU A 183 8.36 -7.72 -1.33
C LEU A 183 7.26 -8.00 -2.36
N LEU A 184 7.65 -8.28 -3.61
CA LEU A 184 6.70 -8.58 -4.68
C LEU A 184 5.88 -9.84 -4.36
N GLU A 185 6.56 -10.91 -3.93
CA GLU A 185 5.88 -12.15 -3.53
C GLU A 185 4.94 -11.92 -2.33
N ARG A 186 5.34 -11.10 -1.35
CA ARG A 186 4.50 -10.71 -0.20
C ARG A 186 3.24 -9.94 -0.61
N VAL A 187 3.37 -8.97 -1.50
CA VAL A 187 2.20 -8.20 -2.00
C VAL A 187 1.25 -9.12 -2.75
N ASN A 188 1.78 -10.00 -3.59
CA ASN A 188 0.96 -10.93 -4.37
C ASN A 188 0.22 -11.95 -3.49
N ILE A 189 0.88 -12.52 -2.47
CA ILE A 189 0.21 -13.43 -1.54
C ILE A 189 -0.78 -12.68 -0.63
N ALA A 190 -0.47 -11.47 -0.18
CA ALA A 190 -1.41 -10.64 0.60
C ALA A 190 -2.70 -10.35 -0.18
N LYS A 191 -2.57 -9.98 -1.47
CA LYS A 191 -3.72 -9.82 -2.37
C LYS A 191 -4.55 -11.09 -2.45
N LYS A 192 -3.91 -12.26 -2.61
CA LYS A 192 -4.61 -13.55 -2.66
C LYS A 192 -5.35 -13.89 -1.36
N ILE A 193 -4.74 -13.64 -0.20
CA ILE A 193 -5.33 -13.98 1.12
C ILE A 193 -6.50 -13.07 1.43
N TRP A 194 -6.33 -11.76 1.20
CA TRP A 194 -7.23 -10.76 1.75
C TRP A 194 -8.23 -10.21 0.74
N ASN A 195 -8.01 -10.37 -0.57
CA ASN A 195 -9.01 -10.05 -1.58
C ASN A 195 -10.00 -11.24 -1.69
N GLN A 196 -10.91 -11.31 -0.71
CA GLN A 196 -11.80 -12.42 -0.39
C GLN A 196 -12.93 -12.68 -1.42
N GLN A 197 -12.61 -12.83 -2.70
CA GLN A 197 -13.57 -13.40 -3.64
C GLN A 197 -13.34 -14.92 -3.75
N ASN A 198 -14.18 -15.68 -3.04
CA ASN A 198 -14.45 -17.11 -3.25
C ASN A 198 -13.23 -18.05 -3.36
N LYS A 199 -12.28 -18.00 -2.42
CA LYS A 199 -11.21 -19.01 -2.34
C LYS A 199 -11.44 -19.97 -1.17
N ASP A 200 -11.24 -21.26 -1.43
CA ASP A 200 -11.19 -22.28 -0.39
C ASP A 200 -10.03 -21.96 0.57
N PHE A 201 -10.33 -22.00 1.86
CA PHE A 201 -9.37 -21.87 2.94
C PHE A 201 -8.20 -22.87 2.83
N ALA A 202 -8.42 -24.05 2.24
CA ALA A 202 -7.36 -25.02 1.97
C ALA A 202 -6.31 -24.45 1.01
N ASP A 203 -6.75 -23.86 -0.10
CA ASP A 203 -5.88 -23.29 -1.14
C ASP A 203 -5.06 -22.12 -0.61
N LEU A 204 -5.68 -21.25 0.19
CA LEU A 204 -4.99 -20.13 0.85
C LEU A 204 -3.82 -20.60 1.72
N PHE A 205 -4.01 -21.70 2.45
CA PHE A 205 -2.97 -22.28 3.29
C PHE A 205 -1.85 -22.93 2.48
N ASN A 206 -2.19 -23.56 1.35
CA ASN A 206 -1.21 -24.15 0.46
C ASN A 206 -0.33 -23.06 -0.15
N ASP A 207 -0.93 -22.00 -0.67
CA ASP A 207 -0.21 -20.83 -1.20
C ASP A 207 0.72 -20.21 -0.14
N LEU A 208 0.22 -19.99 1.08
CA LEU A 208 1.03 -19.50 2.21
C LEU A 208 2.20 -20.42 2.57
N ASN A 209 1.98 -21.75 2.56
CA ASN A 209 3.03 -22.72 2.86
C ASN A 209 4.11 -22.75 1.77
N LEU A 210 3.72 -22.64 0.49
CA LEU A 210 4.64 -22.56 -0.64
C LEU A 210 5.51 -21.29 -0.54
N THR A 211 4.91 -20.14 -0.22
CA THR A 211 5.65 -18.89 -0.02
C THR A 211 6.58 -18.96 1.20
N LEU A 212 6.11 -19.52 2.34
CA LEU A 212 6.96 -19.73 3.52
C LEU A 212 8.09 -20.74 3.30
N ALA A 213 7.95 -21.68 2.36
CA ALA A 213 9.02 -22.60 1.99
C ALA A 213 10.18 -21.87 1.30
N LYS A 214 9.88 -20.83 0.52
CA LYS A 214 10.87 -19.93 -0.09
C LYS A 214 11.48 -18.98 0.93
N PHE A 215 10.64 -18.30 1.72
CA PHE A 215 11.09 -17.31 2.73
C PHE A 215 11.08 -17.91 4.13
N LYS A 216 12.03 -18.81 4.37
CA LYS A 216 12.16 -19.47 5.68
C LYS A 216 12.38 -18.41 6.77
N LYS A 217 11.61 -18.53 7.86
CA LYS A 217 11.67 -17.64 9.05
C LYS A 217 11.10 -16.23 8.87
N ASP A 218 10.33 -15.98 7.82
CA ASP A 218 9.61 -14.73 7.65
C ASP A 218 8.53 -14.56 8.74
N SER A 219 8.76 -13.67 9.71
CA SER A 219 7.88 -13.46 10.85
C SER A 219 6.51 -12.89 10.46
N GLU A 220 6.46 -12.09 9.39
CA GLU A 220 5.24 -11.47 8.90
C GLU A 220 4.34 -12.52 8.25
N LEU A 221 4.88 -13.33 7.33
CA LEU A 221 4.14 -14.42 6.70
C LEU A 221 3.69 -15.47 7.72
N MET A 222 4.49 -15.74 8.75
CA MET A 222 4.08 -16.59 9.86
C MET A 222 2.94 -15.99 10.68
N GLY A 223 2.98 -14.67 10.89
CA GLY A 223 1.87 -13.91 11.45
C GLY A 223 0.59 -14.07 10.64
N TRP A 224 0.66 -13.89 9.32
CA TRP A 224 -0.50 -14.04 8.42
C TRP A 224 -1.10 -15.43 8.53
N LYS A 225 -0.24 -16.46 8.47
CA LYS A 225 -0.66 -17.84 8.65
C LYS A 225 -1.38 -18.08 9.99
N ALA A 226 -0.86 -17.50 11.08
CA ALA A 226 -1.49 -17.59 12.39
C ALA A 226 -2.82 -16.82 12.46
N GLN A 227 -2.90 -15.65 11.84
CA GLN A 227 -4.11 -14.83 11.79
C GLN A 227 -5.23 -15.55 11.03
N VAL A 228 -4.94 -16.02 9.83
CA VAL A 228 -5.90 -16.77 9.00
C VAL A 228 -6.34 -18.06 9.73
N ALA A 229 -5.43 -18.75 10.44
CA ALA A 229 -5.79 -19.90 11.25
C ALA A 229 -6.73 -19.53 12.42
N LEU A 230 -6.49 -18.41 13.09
CA LEU A 230 -7.30 -17.96 14.23
C LEU A 230 -8.72 -17.58 13.80
N GLU A 231 -8.85 -16.77 12.74
CA GLU A 231 -10.13 -16.30 12.21
C GLU A 231 -11.02 -17.47 11.77
N ASN A 232 -10.42 -18.51 11.19
CA ASN A 232 -11.13 -19.70 10.71
C ASN A 232 -11.21 -20.83 11.76
N GLN A 233 -10.76 -20.60 13.00
CA GLN A 233 -10.79 -21.58 14.10
C GLN A 233 -10.02 -22.90 13.82
N GLN A 234 -8.93 -22.81 13.07
CA GLN A 234 -8.18 -23.97 12.57
C GLN A 234 -6.99 -24.26 13.49
N TRP A 235 -7.29 -24.83 14.66
CA TRP A 235 -6.34 -24.97 15.77
C TRP A 235 -5.10 -25.81 15.45
N LYS A 236 -5.22 -26.84 14.60
CA LYS A 236 -4.06 -27.65 14.14
C LYS A 236 -3.09 -26.80 13.29
N LYS A 237 -3.64 -25.94 12.41
CA LYS A 237 -2.87 -25.03 11.57
C LYS A 237 -2.23 -23.91 12.41
N LEU A 238 -2.97 -23.37 13.39
CA LEU A 238 -2.44 -22.40 14.37
C LEU A 238 -1.29 -23.01 15.19
N LEU A 239 -1.41 -24.27 15.62
CA LEU A 239 -0.35 -24.99 16.34
C LEU A 239 0.92 -25.11 15.50
N SER A 240 0.78 -25.43 14.21
CA SER A 240 1.91 -25.49 13.27
C SER A 240 2.57 -24.11 13.13
N ALA A 241 1.80 -23.05 12.89
CA ALA A 241 2.31 -21.69 12.77
C ALA A 241 3.03 -21.24 14.05
N ALA A 242 2.45 -21.52 15.23
CA ALA A 242 3.01 -21.20 16.52
C ALA A 242 4.38 -21.85 16.77
N LYS A 243 4.53 -23.13 16.38
CA LYS A 243 5.82 -23.85 16.49
C LYS A 243 6.88 -23.23 15.57
N SER A 244 6.52 -22.95 14.31
CA SER A 244 7.44 -22.35 13.34
C SER A 244 7.89 -20.95 13.75
N ALA A 245 6.97 -20.13 14.25
CA ALA A 245 7.25 -18.77 14.71
C ALA A 245 7.88 -18.71 16.12
N LYS A 246 7.96 -19.85 16.82
CA LYS A 246 8.31 -19.92 18.25
C LYS A 246 7.47 -18.98 19.11
N ASN A 247 6.21 -18.72 18.72
CA ASN A 247 5.31 -17.82 19.44
C ASN A 247 4.56 -18.57 20.55
N LYS A 248 4.91 -18.27 21.80
CA LYS A 248 4.37 -18.88 23.02
C LYS A 248 2.87 -18.62 23.23
N TYR A 249 2.35 -17.46 22.83
CA TYR A 249 0.93 -17.10 23.02
C TYR A 249 0.04 -17.90 22.06
N TRP A 250 0.43 -17.98 20.78
CA TRP A 250 -0.28 -18.77 19.78
C TRP A 250 -0.25 -20.26 20.13
N LEU A 251 0.90 -20.74 20.61
CA LEU A 251 1.09 -22.12 21.06
C LEU A 251 0.13 -22.47 22.20
N TYR A 252 -0.04 -21.54 23.16
CA TYR A 252 -0.95 -21.71 24.29
C TYR A 252 -2.40 -21.90 23.84
N LEU A 253 -2.93 -20.97 23.05
CA LEU A 253 -4.32 -21.06 22.60
C LEU A 253 -4.56 -22.33 21.78
N ALA A 254 -3.66 -22.63 20.83
CA ALA A 254 -3.81 -23.80 19.97
C ALA A 254 -3.82 -25.11 20.78
N LYS A 255 -2.86 -25.30 21.69
CA LYS A 255 -2.84 -26.49 22.56
C LYS A 255 -4.06 -26.58 23.46
N LYS A 256 -4.49 -25.45 24.05
CA LYS A 256 -5.66 -25.41 24.93
C LYS A 256 -6.95 -25.79 24.20
N LYS A 257 -7.14 -25.33 22.96
CA LYS A 257 -8.28 -25.70 22.10
C LYS A 257 -8.25 -27.15 21.64
N LEU A 258 -7.06 -27.73 21.49
CA LEU A 258 -6.85 -29.14 21.14
C LEU A 258 -6.86 -30.08 22.36
N GLY A 259 -7.10 -29.59 23.57
CA GLY A 259 -7.06 -30.40 24.79
C GLY A 259 -5.66 -30.92 25.16
N GLN A 260 -4.59 -30.34 24.58
CA GLN A 260 -3.22 -30.78 24.83
C GLN A 260 -2.61 -30.10 26.08
N PRO A 261 -1.74 -30.81 26.82
CA PRO A 261 -1.06 -30.23 27.97
C PRO A 261 -0.07 -29.14 27.55
N ILE A 262 -0.01 -28.07 28.34
CA ILE A 262 0.95 -26.98 28.14
C ILE A 262 1.46 -26.45 29.48
N LYS A 263 2.78 -26.23 29.55
CA LYS A 263 3.43 -25.56 30.68
C LYS A 263 3.27 -24.04 30.50
N ILE A 264 2.84 -23.36 31.55
CA ILE A 264 2.68 -21.91 31.58
C ILE A 264 3.98 -21.29 32.09
N PRO A 265 4.61 -20.36 31.35
CA PRO A 265 5.74 -19.59 31.85
C PRO A 265 5.32 -18.77 33.08
N ALA A 266 6.15 -18.75 34.12
CA ALA A 266 5.84 -18.06 35.37
C ALA A 266 5.97 -16.53 35.28
N ARG A 267 6.78 -16.00 34.36
CA ARG A 267 7.06 -14.55 34.21
C ARG A 267 6.75 -14.09 32.79
N ASP A 268 5.46 -13.84 32.53
CA ASP A 268 4.95 -13.45 31.22
C ASP A 268 3.47 -13.06 31.26
N CYS A 269 2.96 -12.35 30.24
CA CYS A 269 1.53 -12.06 30.08
C CYS A 269 0.64 -13.32 30.11
N ILE A 270 1.16 -14.49 29.73
CA ILE A 270 0.43 -15.78 29.72
C ILE A 270 -0.07 -16.15 31.12
N GLN A 271 0.60 -15.73 32.20
CA GLN A 271 0.14 -16.04 33.56
C GLN A 271 -1.29 -15.53 33.81
N PHE A 272 -1.65 -14.41 33.18
CA PHE A 272 -2.97 -13.80 33.29
C PHE A 272 -4.05 -14.53 32.50
N PHE A 273 -3.66 -15.49 31.65
CA PHE A 273 -4.60 -16.31 30.90
C PHE A 273 -5.28 -17.33 31.80
N THR A 274 -4.74 -17.65 32.98
CA THR A 274 -5.36 -18.59 33.93
C THR A 274 -5.85 -17.88 35.18
N LYS A 275 -5.03 -17.01 35.78
CA LYS A 275 -5.35 -16.25 36.99
C LYS A 275 -5.53 -14.79 36.64
N ILE A 276 -6.67 -14.19 37.01
CA ILE A 276 -6.82 -12.73 36.85
C ILE A 276 -5.82 -12.06 37.80
N ALA A 277 -5.10 -11.05 37.32
CA ALA A 277 -4.22 -10.25 38.16
C ALA A 277 -5.01 -9.70 39.36
N LYS A 278 -4.37 -9.60 40.53
CA LYS A 278 -5.01 -9.00 41.71
C LYS A 278 -4.85 -7.49 41.76
N ASP A 279 -3.78 -6.97 41.17
CA ASP A 279 -3.45 -5.55 41.14
C ASP A 279 -2.69 -5.17 39.86
N TYR A 280 -2.48 -3.87 39.67
CA TYR A 280 -1.71 -3.31 38.55
C TYR A 280 -0.22 -3.63 38.61
N ASN A 281 0.36 -3.76 39.82
CA ASN A 281 1.79 -4.02 39.97
C ASN A 281 2.20 -5.36 39.36
N ASN A 282 1.31 -6.35 39.39
CA ASN A 282 1.51 -7.63 38.71
C ASN A 282 1.56 -7.50 37.18
N LEU A 283 0.94 -6.47 36.58
CA LEU A 283 0.92 -6.27 35.13
C LEU A 283 2.22 -5.70 34.56
N LYS A 284 3.12 -5.17 35.39
CA LYS A 284 4.40 -4.59 34.94
C LYS A 284 5.30 -5.59 34.20
N GLU A 285 5.12 -6.89 34.44
CA GLU A 285 5.86 -7.95 33.73
C GLU A 285 5.33 -8.21 32.31
N CYS A 286 4.21 -7.60 31.92
CA CYS A 286 3.61 -7.76 30.60
C CYS A 286 3.88 -6.52 29.72
N ASN A 287 4.74 -6.69 28.72
CA ASN A 287 5.09 -5.63 27.76
C ASN A 287 4.13 -5.60 26.56
N ASP A 288 2.83 -5.46 26.83
CA ASP A 288 1.79 -5.30 25.79
C ASP A 288 0.71 -4.35 26.35
N ASP A 289 0.67 -3.13 25.84
CA ASP A 289 -0.19 -2.06 26.36
C ASP A 289 -1.68 -2.38 26.16
N LEU A 290 -2.03 -2.91 25.00
CA LEU A 290 -3.41 -3.28 24.67
C LEU A 290 -3.93 -4.37 25.61
N PHE A 291 -3.11 -5.39 25.87
CA PHE A 291 -3.44 -6.46 26.80
C PHE A 291 -3.46 -5.97 28.25
N SER A 292 -2.54 -5.09 28.62
CA SER A 292 -2.52 -4.46 29.95
C SER A 292 -3.79 -3.65 30.21
N SER A 293 -4.28 -2.94 29.20
CA SER A 293 -5.56 -2.21 29.24
C SER A 293 -6.76 -3.14 29.41
N LEU A 294 -6.78 -4.28 28.70
CA LEU A 294 -7.79 -5.32 28.92
C LEU A 294 -7.74 -5.87 30.34
N MET A 295 -6.54 -6.15 30.88
CA MET A 295 -6.41 -6.67 32.23
C MET A 295 -6.82 -5.65 33.28
N LEU A 296 -6.46 -4.37 33.11
CA LEU A 296 -6.90 -3.27 33.98
C LEU A 296 -8.42 -3.21 34.10
N TRP A 297 -9.14 -3.34 32.99
CA TRP A 297 -10.61 -3.45 33.00
C TRP A 297 -11.09 -4.69 33.77
N ARG A 298 -10.42 -5.83 33.61
CA ARG A 298 -10.81 -7.12 34.22
C ARG A 298 -10.60 -7.16 35.73
N ILE A 299 -9.60 -6.45 36.25
CA ILE A 299 -9.29 -6.37 37.70
C ILE A 299 -10.37 -5.56 38.44
N GLN A 300 -11.04 -4.62 37.77
CA GLN A 300 -12.07 -3.81 38.43
C GLN A 300 -13.35 -4.62 38.67
N ASP A 301 -13.86 -4.57 39.90
CA ASP A 301 -15.06 -5.29 40.29
C ASP A 301 -16.32 -4.71 39.64
N LYS A 302 -16.70 -3.47 40.00
CA LYS A 302 -17.90 -2.75 39.53
C LYS A 302 -17.74 -1.22 39.65
N GLY A 303 -18.67 -0.47 39.07
CA GLY A 303 -18.78 0.99 39.22
C GLY A 303 -18.13 1.80 38.10
N LEU A 304 -18.13 3.12 38.27
CA LEU A 304 -17.70 4.09 37.25
C LEU A 304 -16.27 3.83 36.74
N ARG A 305 -15.34 3.48 37.63
CA ARG A 305 -13.95 3.14 37.26
C ARG A 305 -13.88 1.97 36.28
N LYS A 306 -14.70 0.94 36.47
CA LYS A 306 -14.72 -0.23 35.57
C LYS A 306 -15.16 0.15 34.16
N GLU A 307 -16.18 1.00 34.04
CA GLU A 307 -16.64 1.47 32.73
C GLU A 307 -15.61 2.41 32.08
N LEU A 308 -14.92 3.27 32.85
CA LEU A 308 -13.81 4.09 32.32
C LEU A 308 -12.68 3.22 31.73
N PHE A 309 -12.25 2.18 32.44
CA PHE A 309 -11.24 1.25 31.91
C PHE A 309 -11.77 0.42 30.73
N PHE A 310 -13.07 0.07 30.74
CA PHE A 310 -13.70 -0.60 29.60
C PHE A 310 -13.68 0.28 28.35
N ASP A 311 -14.13 1.53 28.44
CA ASP A 311 -14.14 2.45 27.32
C ASP A 311 -12.72 2.78 26.83
N LYS A 312 -11.75 2.91 27.75
CA LYS A 312 -10.32 3.05 27.39
C LYS A 312 -9.84 1.85 26.56
N PHE A 313 -10.04 0.63 27.07
CA PHE A 313 -9.67 -0.60 26.36
C PHE A 313 -10.37 -0.70 25.00
N ILE A 314 -11.67 -0.39 24.94
CA ILE A 314 -12.44 -0.45 23.70
C ILE A 314 -11.89 0.51 22.64
N ARG A 315 -11.54 1.74 23.02
CA ARG A 315 -10.93 2.70 22.11
C ARG A 315 -9.58 2.22 21.57
N GLU A 316 -8.73 1.70 22.45
CA GLU A 316 -7.41 1.16 22.06
C GLU A 316 -7.57 -0.08 21.17
N TYR A 317 -8.50 -0.98 21.50
CA TYR A 317 -8.76 -2.18 20.70
C TYR A 317 -9.39 -1.83 19.34
N TYR A 318 -10.28 -0.84 19.29
CA TYR A 318 -10.84 -0.34 18.04
C TYR A 318 -9.75 0.25 17.14
N ASN A 319 -8.86 1.08 17.68
CA ASN A 319 -7.74 1.64 16.92
C ASN A 319 -6.81 0.55 16.40
N PHE A 320 -6.49 -0.45 17.24
CA PHE A 320 -5.72 -1.63 16.82
C PHE A 320 -6.40 -2.36 15.64
N LEU A 321 -7.71 -2.60 15.70
CA LEU A 321 -8.45 -3.25 14.62
C LEU A 321 -8.50 -2.38 13.35
N LEU A 322 -8.63 -1.07 13.50
CA LEU A 322 -8.64 -0.12 12.39
C LEU A 322 -7.28 -0.09 11.68
N GLU A 323 -6.18 0.01 12.42
CA GLU A 323 -4.82 -0.03 11.87
C GLU A 323 -4.56 -1.36 11.15
N LYS A 324 -4.95 -2.48 11.77
CA LYS A 324 -4.88 -3.81 11.17
C LYS A 324 -5.63 -3.84 9.84
N LYS A 325 -6.86 -3.32 9.80
CA LYS A 325 -7.68 -3.23 8.57
C LYS A 325 -7.05 -2.30 7.52
N LEU A 326 -6.50 -1.16 7.92
CA LEU A 326 -5.84 -0.21 7.03
C LEU A 326 -4.60 -0.85 6.37
N ARG A 327 -3.78 -1.56 7.15
CA ARG A 327 -2.61 -2.30 6.64
C ARG A 327 -3.02 -3.38 5.65
N LEU A 328 -4.05 -4.17 5.95
CA LEU A 328 -4.59 -5.17 5.01
C LEU A 328 -5.05 -4.55 3.71
N LYS A 329 -5.82 -3.46 3.80
CA LYS A 329 -6.31 -2.72 2.63
C LYS A 329 -5.14 -2.13 1.84
N ASN A 330 -4.12 -1.63 2.51
CA ASN A 330 -2.92 -1.15 1.86
C ASN A 330 -2.22 -2.25 1.07
N MET A 331 -2.01 -3.42 1.68
CA MET A 331 -1.40 -4.58 0.99
C MET A 331 -2.24 -5.06 -0.19
N GLN A 332 -3.57 -5.12 -0.04
CA GLN A 332 -4.50 -5.44 -1.14
C GLN A 332 -4.37 -4.45 -2.30
N ASN A 333 -4.23 -3.16 -1.99
CA ASN A 333 -4.11 -2.11 -2.98
C ASN A 333 -2.68 -1.96 -3.51
N GLY A 334 -1.78 -2.89 -3.20
CA GLY A 334 -0.39 -2.83 -3.66
C GLY A 334 0.39 -1.70 -3.02
N LEU A 335 0.28 -1.55 -1.69
CA LEU A 335 1.10 -0.65 -0.87
C LEU A 335 1.07 0.82 -1.27
N ILE A 336 -0.02 1.30 -1.86
CA ILE A 336 -0.16 2.70 -2.31
C ILE A 336 -0.16 3.71 -1.15
N TRP A 337 -0.46 3.28 0.07
CA TRP A 337 -0.44 4.13 1.25
C TRP A 337 0.86 3.98 2.01
N ASP A 338 1.32 5.08 2.58
CA ASP A 338 2.42 5.07 3.52
C ASP A 338 1.95 4.62 4.91
N VAL A 339 1.99 3.32 5.12
CA VAL A 339 1.71 2.70 6.43
C VAL A 339 2.96 1.96 6.88
N ALA A 340 3.31 2.03 8.16
CA ALA A 340 4.42 1.28 8.73
C ALA A 340 4.28 -0.23 8.43
N LEU A 341 5.36 -0.84 7.93
CA LEU A 341 5.41 -2.28 7.62
C LEU A 341 5.98 -3.11 8.79
N GLU A 342 6.52 -2.47 9.83
CA GLU A 342 7.48 -3.08 10.76
C GLU A 342 6.89 -3.93 11.89
N GLU A 343 5.59 -4.18 11.92
CA GLU A 343 4.98 -5.00 12.98
C GLU A 343 4.50 -6.34 12.46
N SER A 344 4.93 -7.42 13.12
CA SER A 344 4.54 -8.78 12.77
C SER A 344 3.01 -8.91 12.78
N PHE A 345 2.45 -9.20 11.61
CA PHE A 345 1.01 -9.21 11.40
C PHE A 345 0.40 -10.55 11.83
N GLY A 346 0.44 -10.84 13.13
CA GLY A 346 -0.18 -12.03 13.70
C GLY A 346 -1.21 -11.69 14.79
N PRO A 347 -1.89 -12.70 15.34
CA PRO A 347 -2.79 -12.48 16.46
C PRO A 347 -2.11 -11.81 17.65
N SER A 348 -2.68 -10.70 18.12
CA SER A 348 -2.24 -10.03 19.34
C SER A 348 -2.50 -10.90 20.59
N ILE A 349 -1.81 -10.61 21.69
CA ILE A 349 -2.05 -11.29 22.98
C ILE A 349 -3.51 -11.11 23.41
N THR A 350 -4.07 -9.93 23.18
CA THR A 350 -5.49 -9.59 23.41
C THR A 350 -6.43 -10.47 22.60
N GLU A 351 -6.23 -10.59 21.29
CA GLU A 351 -7.05 -11.48 20.44
C GLU A 351 -6.95 -12.94 20.91
N ILE A 352 -5.74 -13.39 21.26
CA ILE A 352 -5.52 -14.74 21.77
C ILE A 352 -6.31 -14.97 23.07
N TYR A 353 -6.27 -14.03 24.01
CA TYR A 353 -6.99 -14.12 25.27
C TYR A 353 -8.51 -14.12 25.07
N LEU A 354 -9.04 -13.22 24.24
CA LEU A 354 -10.47 -13.14 23.96
C LEU A 354 -11.01 -14.42 23.31
N ASN A 355 -10.19 -15.13 22.52
CA ASN A 355 -10.59 -16.38 21.87
C ASN A 355 -10.49 -17.64 22.77
N LEU A 356 -10.04 -17.52 24.03
CA LEU A 356 -10.11 -18.61 24.99
C LEU A 356 -11.57 -18.98 25.31
N THR A 357 -11.86 -20.28 25.41
CA THR A 357 -13.23 -20.78 25.62
C THR A 357 -13.90 -20.18 26.86
N LYS A 358 -13.15 -20.00 27.95
CA LYS A 358 -13.66 -19.37 29.19
C LYS A 358 -14.01 -17.89 29.05
N ASN A 359 -13.51 -17.21 28.02
CA ASN A 359 -13.68 -15.78 27.79
C ASN A 359 -14.76 -15.49 26.73
N LYS A 360 -15.56 -16.49 26.32
CA LYS A 360 -16.60 -16.32 25.29
C LYS A 360 -17.54 -15.13 25.57
N LYS A 361 -18.11 -15.03 26.78
CA LYS A 361 -18.98 -13.91 27.19
C LYS A 361 -18.27 -12.55 27.16
N LEU A 362 -16.97 -12.53 27.52
CA LEU A 362 -16.17 -11.32 27.48
C LEU A 362 -15.98 -10.85 26.05
N LYS A 363 -15.61 -11.77 25.15
CA LYS A 363 -15.47 -11.51 23.72
C LYS A 363 -16.77 -10.99 23.12
N GLU A 364 -17.91 -11.63 23.41
CA GLU A 364 -19.23 -11.17 22.94
C GLU A 364 -19.55 -9.73 23.38
N ARG A 365 -19.21 -9.35 24.62
CA ARG A 365 -19.38 -7.97 25.09
C ARG A 365 -18.49 -6.98 24.33
N VAL A 366 -17.24 -7.35 24.08
CA VAL A 366 -16.29 -6.52 23.32
C VAL A 366 -16.74 -6.38 21.87
N ASP A 367 -17.05 -7.49 21.20
CA ASP A 367 -17.49 -7.52 19.80
C ASP A 367 -18.76 -6.67 19.62
N LYS A 368 -19.74 -6.78 20.52
CA LYS A 368 -20.96 -5.95 20.49
C LYS A 368 -20.67 -4.45 20.61
N ARG A 369 -19.65 -4.05 21.38
CA ARG A 369 -19.28 -2.64 21.54
C ARG A 369 -18.52 -2.13 20.32
N ILE A 370 -17.62 -2.94 19.76
CA ILE A 370 -16.90 -2.62 18.52
C ILE A 370 -17.86 -2.45 17.34
N LEU A 371 -18.86 -3.33 17.20
CA LEU A 371 -19.90 -3.22 16.17
C LEU A 371 -20.72 -1.93 16.23
N LYS A 372 -20.81 -1.27 17.39
CA LYS A 372 -21.50 0.03 17.52
C LYS A 372 -20.63 1.22 17.13
N LEU A 373 -19.32 1.02 16.99
CA LEU A 373 -18.34 2.06 16.60
C LEU A 373 -17.98 1.97 15.11
N GLN A 374 -18.39 0.89 14.44
CA GLN A 374 -18.33 0.73 12.99
C GLN A 374 -19.61 1.26 12.37
#